data_AF-A0A6J7II25-F1
#
_entry.id   AF-A0A6J7II25-F1
#
_cell.length_a   1.000
_cell.length_b   1.000
_cell.length_c   1.000
_cell.angle_alpha   90.00
_cell.angle_beta   90.00
_cell.angle_gamma   90.00
#
_symmetry.space_group_name_H-M   'P 1'
#
loop_
_entity.id
_entity.type
_entity.pdbx_description
1 polymer ?
#
loop_
_entity_poly.entity_id
_entity_poly.type
_entity_poly.pdbx_seq_one_letter_code
_entity_poly.pdbx_strand_id
1 'polypeptide(L)' 'MLAPGALGDQMGAARGMTGAEALAATADNIPLGRFAQPGEMADVILFLCSERSSTVAGAAWSADGGAVAIIF' A
#
# COMPACT_ATOMS: atom_id res chain seq x y z
N MET A 1 -3.18 10.23 -2.17
CA MET A 1 -2.76 10.02 -0.76
C MET A 1 -2.65 11.30 0.07
N LEU A 2 -2.81 12.51 -0.50
CA LEU A 2 -2.60 13.80 0.19
C LEU A 2 -3.88 14.69 0.25
N ALA A 3 -5.08 14.10 0.29
CA ALA A 3 -6.29 14.87 0.56
C ALA A 3 -6.36 15.26 2.06
N PRO A 4 -7.04 16.33 2.46
CA PRO A 4 -7.27 16.64 3.87
C PRO A 4 -7.94 15.45 4.59
N GLY A 5 -7.37 15.01 5.72
CA GLY A 5 -7.82 13.82 6.44
C GLY A 5 -7.37 12.49 5.82
N ALA A 6 -6.49 12.53 4.81
CA ALA A 6 -5.88 11.35 4.24
C ALA A 6 -4.93 10.67 5.23
N LEU A 7 -4.50 9.47 4.84
CA LEU A 7 -3.61 8.60 5.59
C LEU A 7 -2.45 9.35 6.27
N GLY A 8 -1.82 10.31 5.58
CA GLY A 8 -0.72 11.08 6.15
C GLY A 8 -1.10 11.85 7.41
N ASP A 9 -2.20 12.59 7.39
CA ASP A 9 -2.64 13.40 8.54
C ASP A 9 -2.98 12.52 9.75
N GLN A 10 -3.60 11.37 9.50
CA GLN A 10 -3.95 10.40 10.54
C GLN A 10 -2.70 9.76 11.16
N MET A 11 -1.72 9.37 10.32
CA MET A 11 -0.45 8.81 10.77
C MET A 11 0.40 9.84 11.51
N GLY A 12 0.36 11.10 11.07
CA GLY A 12 1.03 12.22 11.72
C GLY A 12 0.48 12.45 13.13
N ALA A 13 -0.84 12.58 13.26
CA ALA A 13 -1.49 12.76 14.55
C ALA A 13 -1.18 11.63 15.55
N ALA A 14 -1.15 10.38 15.08
CA ALA A 14 -0.84 9.22 15.92
C ALA A 14 0.62 9.17 16.38
N ARG A 15 1.55 9.82 15.67
CA ARG A 15 3.00 9.79 15.93
C ARG A 15 3.57 11.11 16.45
N GLY A 16 2.74 12.13 16.64
CA GLY A 16 3.20 13.49 16.98
C GLY A 16 4.04 14.14 15.88
N MET A 17 3.81 13.76 14.63
CA MET A 17 4.52 14.22 13.44
C MET A 17 3.56 15.02 12.53
N THR A 18 4.11 15.82 11.62
CA THR A 18 3.30 16.32 10.50
C THR A 18 2.89 15.16 9.59
N GLY A 19 1.80 15.31 8.83
CA GLY A 19 1.37 14.27 7.91
C GLY A 19 2.41 13.96 6.82
N ALA A 20 3.18 14.96 6.39
CA ALA A 20 4.26 14.79 5.43
C ALA A 20 5.42 13.98 6.01
N GLU A 21 5.87 14.29 7.23
CA GLU A 21 6.92 13.53 7.93
C GLU A 21 6.50 12.08 8.17
N ALA A 22 5.25 11.85 8.57
CA ALA A 22 4.74 10.50 8.79
C ALA A 22 4.66 9.68 7.50
N LEU A 23 4.28 10.31 6.38
CA LEU A 23 4.31 9.67 5.07
C LEU A 23 5.74 9.35 4.64
N ALA A 24 6.67 10.29 4.76
CA ALA A 24 8.08 10.08 4.39
C ALA A 24 8.69 8.92 5.20
N ALA A 25 8.55 8.96 6.53
CA ALA A 25 9.05 7.91 7.41
C ALA A 25 8.43 6.53 7.11
N THR A 26 7.18 6.50 6.65
CA THR A 26 6.55 5.24 6.24
C THR A 26 7.09 4.75 4.90
N ALA A 27 7.26 5.64 3.93
CA ALA A 27 7.83 5.31 2.63
C ALA A 27 9.25 4.72 2.75
N ASP A 28 10.07 5.25 3.66
CA ASP A 28 11.43 4.76 3.93
C ASP A 28 11.46 3.31 4.45
N ASN A 29 10.37 2.86 5.10
CA ASN A 29 10.25 1.49 5.60
C ASN A 29 9.63 0.52 4.59
N ILE A 30 9.16 1.01 3.44
CA ILE A 30 8.71 0.17 2.34
C ILE A 30 9.94 -0.17 1.50
N PRO A 31 10.25 -1.44 1.21
CA PRO A 31 11.40 -1.79 0.36
C PRO A 31 11.39 -1.14 -1.03
N LEU A 32 10.20 -0.93 -1.61
CA LEU A 32 10.02 -0.16 -2.85
C LEU A 32 10.33 1.35 -2.70
N GLY A 33 10.51 1.84 -1.48
CA GLY A 33 10.88 3.23 -1.14
C GLY A 33 9.77 4.26 -1.35
N ARG A 34 8.55 3.80 -1.66
CA ARG A 34 7.39 4.67 -1.92
C ARG A 34 6.09 3.94 -1.70
N PHE A 35 5.03 4.72 -1.53
CA PHE A 35 3.68 4.21 -1.63
C PHE A 35 3.32 3.82 -3.06
N ALA A 36 2.47 2.81 -3.16
CA ALA A 36 1.83 2.47 -4.42
C ALA A 36 0.89 3.59 -4.87
N GLN A 37 0.85 3.82 -6.18
CA GLN A 37 -0.14 4.66 -6.81
C GLN A 37 -1.47 3.91 -6.91
N PRO A 38 -2.62 4.62 -6.90
CA PRO A 38 -3.93 3.97 -7.02
C PRO A 38 -4.06 3.06 -8.25
N GLY A 39 -3.44 3.42 -9.38
CA GLY A 39 -3.43 2.61 -10.59
C GLY A 39 -2.73 1.26 -10.41
N GLU A 40 -1.61 1.21 -9.67
CA GLU A 40 -0.88 -0.03 -9.43
C GLU A 40 -1.71 -1.03 -8.61
N MET A 41 -2.51 -0.53 -7.66
CA MET A 41 -3.45 -1.38 -6.92
C MET A 41 -4.63 -1.82 -7.79
N ALA A 42 -5.14 -0.90 -8.62
CA ALA A 42 -6.21 -1.21 -9.56
C ALA A 42 -5.79 -2.31 -10.56
N ASP A 43 -4.54 -2.31 -11.02
CA ASP A 43 -4.02 -3.32 -11.94
C ASP A 43 -4.00 -4.73 -11.31
N VAL A 44 -3.61 -4.85 -10.04
CA VAL A 44 -3.66 -6.13 -9.30
C VAL A 44 -5.10 -6.59 -9.14
N ILE A 45 -6.02 -5.68 -8.78
CA ILE A 45 -7.44 -5.99 -8.65
C ILE A 45 -8.02 -6.44 -10.00
N LEU A 46 -7.72 -5.73 -11.08
CA LEU A 46 -8.17 -6.07 -12.44
C LEU A 46 -7.66 -7.43 -12.88
N PHE A 47 -6.38 -7.75 -12.58
CA PHE A 47 -5.85 -9.08 -12.84
C PHE A 47 -6.66 -10.15 -12.10
N LEU A 48 -6.90 -9.98 -10.80
CA LEU A 48 -7.65 -10.94 -9.96
C LEU A 48 -9.12 -11.08 -10.39
N CYS A 49 -9.71 -10.04 -10.97
CA CYS A 49 -11.06 -10.07 -11.52
C CYS A 49 -11.13 -10.60 -12.97
N SER A 50 -9.99 -10.90 -13.61
CA SER A 50 -9.94 -11.33 -15.00
C SER A 50 -10.00 -12.86 -15.14
N GLU A 51 -10.28 -13.34 -16.36
CA GLU A 51 -10.22 -14.78 -16.67
C GLU A 51 -8.83 -15.39 -16.47
N ARG A 52 -7.77 -14.56 -16.47
CA ARG A 52 -6.38 -15.00 -16.31
C ARG A 52 -6.09 -15.58 -14.93
N SER A 53 -6.91 -15.23 -13.93
CA SER A 53 -6.82 -15.75 -12.56
C SER A 53 -7.99 -16.67 -12.21
N SER A 54 -8.61 -17.33 -13.19
CA SER A 54 -9.82 -18.15 -13.01
C SER A 54 -9.71 -19.28 -11.99
N THR A 55 -8.49 -19.71 -11.64
CA THR A 55 -8.23 -20.75 -10.63
C THR A 55 -7.70 -20.19 -9.30
N VAL A 56 -7.55 -18.86 -9.19
CA VAL A 56 -7.07 -18.21 -7.96
C VAL A 56 -8.25 -18.03 -7.01
N ALA A 57 -8.30 -18.84 -5.96
CA ALA A 57 -9.28 -18.72 -4.89
C ALA A 57 -8.63 -19.04 -3.54
N GLY A 58 -9.04 -18.35 -2.48
CA GLY A 58 -8.52 -18.57 -1.12
C GLY A 58 -7.09 -18.10 -0.87
N ALA A 59 -6.44 -17.44 -1.84
CA ALA A 59 -5.10 -16.90 -1.70
C ALA A 59 -5.13 -15.44 -1.21
N ALA A 60 -4.21 -15.09 -0.31
CA ALA A 60 -3.95 -13.70 0.07
C ALA A 60 -2.72 -13.19 -0.70
N TRP A 61 -2.90 -12.16 -1.52
CA TRP A 61 -1.81 -11.55 -2.29
C TRP A 61 -1.36 -10.25 -1.61
N SER A 62 -0.09 -10.15 -1.25
CA SER A 62 0.50 -8.91 -0.77
C SER A 62 0.88 -8.01 -1.95
N ALA A 63 0.26 -6.84 -2.03
CA ALA A 63 0.55 -5.80 -3.01
C ALA A 63 0.95 -4.50 -2.29
N ASP A 64 2.06 -4.54 -1.57
CA ASP A 64 2.44 -3.51 -0.57
C ASP A 64 3.87 -2.97 -0.74
N GLY A 65 4.52 -3.27 -1.86
CA GLY A 65 5.91 -2.87 -2.11
C GLY A 65 6.93 -3.58 -1.22
N GLY A 66 6.54 -4.70 -0.59
CA GLY A 66 7.39 -5.50 0.31
C GLY A 66 7.31 -5.07 1.77
N ALA A 67 6.34 -4.23 2.15
CA ALA A 67 6.22 -3.71 3.51
C ALA A 67 5.98 -4.83 4.54
N VAL A 68 5.21 -5.85 4.19
CA VAL A 68 5.04 -7.05 5.01
C VAL A 68 6.05 -8.11 4.56
N ALA A 69 6.91 -8.53 5.49
CA ALA A 69 7.75 -9.70 5.28
C ALA A 69 6.87 -10.96 5.21
N ILE A 70 6.77 -11.53 4.02
CA ILE A 70 6.11 -12.81 3.76
C ILE A 70 7.17 -13.89 3.57
N ILE A 71 7.04 -14.97 4.34
CA ILE A 71 7.83 -16.19 4.24
C ILE A 71 6.80 -17.26 3.88
N PHE A 72 6.83 -17.74 2.64
CA PHE A 72 5.89 -18.76 2.16
C PHE A 72 6.09 -20.08 2.92
#